data_AF-A0A2V6LDI8-F1
#
_entry.id   AF-A0A2V6LDI8-F1
#
_cell.length_a   1.000
_cell.length_b   1.000
_cell.length_c   1.000
_cell.angle_alpha   90.00
_cell.angle_beta   90.00
_cell.angle_gamma   90.00
#
_symmetry.space_group_name_H-M   'P 1'
#
loop_
_entity.id
_entity.type
_entity.pdbx_description
1 polymer ?
#
loop_
_entity_poly.entity_id
_entity_poly.type
_entity_poly.pdbx_seq_one_letter_code
_entity_poly.pdbx_strand_id
1 'polypeptide(L)'
;MIALDQGTLFFAFPEIREQLRLLVDRHVQSVLTSYVLPGDRDELVDELGSMRPFWSLTRRKQEHLIRKARSVTDAEIEVLLRKAATVAAGLNTASPPQLTVKFQHPPRPPDDAKIYVFPAGLEELPLSPTTDFPDTLPTSWLKQTAFLMLMNPGDPFLVRFTANYPFAVKVAVANVDRVTGEPPLSSLQKEPRNYLVVSGESKANGVKERSFVLSLDAGCAVNEQALADQKIGRIDFQICPLRVESYFSEEVAHSIPKTLREFFAWFVYGPSISAKQAEMEREHQAWQSDPLTDESGAIVLGRKFEDEFDPQYIDELLDLREVADWDQTQSRYCSIHLCDSSVWRQITGTNPPQPRLTAHTAQRLPKSLFIIREPFFL
;
A
#
# COMPACT_ATOMS: atom_id res chain seq x y z
N MET A 1 2.26 -14.31 6.84
CA MET A 1 2.02 -15.23 5.70
C MET A 1 2.31 -14.49 4.41
N ILE A 2 2.92 -15.15 3.42
CA ILE A 2 3.07 -14.63 2.06
C ILE A 2 2.27 -15.55 1.13
N ALA A 3 1.42 -14.98 0.29
CA ALA A 3 0.63 -15.70 -0.69
C ALA A 3 0.72 -15.04 -2.06
N LEU A 4 0.48 -15.81 -3.11
CA LEU A 4 0.39 -15.33 -4.49
C LEU A 4 -0.99 -15.66 -5.03
N ASP A 5 -1.69 -14.66 -5.55
CA ASP A 5 -2.95 -14.84 -6.27
C ASP A 5 -2.98 -13.93 -7.50
N GLN A 6 -3.24 -14.50 -8.68
CA GLN A 6 -3.29 -13.79 -9.97
C GLN A 6 -2.13 -12.78 -10.19
N GLY A 7 -0.87 -13.21 -10.03
CA GLY A 7 0.30 -12.33 -10.23
C GLY A 7 0.50 -11.26 -9.15
N THR A 8 -0.30 -11.30 -8.08
CA THR A 8 -0.26 -10.34 -6.98
C THR A 8 0.27 -11.00 -5.71
N LEU A 9 1.29 -10.40 -5.09
CA LEU A 9 1.84 -10.88 -3.81
C LEU A 9 1.10 -10.25 -2.63
N PHE A 10 0.69 -11.09 -1.68
CA PHE A 10 0.00 -10.70 -0.46
C PHE A 10 0.87 -11.01 0.76
N PHE A 11 1.20 -9.98 1.53
CA PHE A 11 1.92 -10.05 2.79
C PHE A 11 0.93 -9.81 3.92
N ALA A 12 0.42 -10.88 4.53
CA ALA A 12 -0.59 -10.81 5.59
C ALA A 12 0.02 -11.03 6.99
N PHE A 13 -0.50 -10.26 7.96
CA PHE A 13 -0.10 -10.24 9.37
C PHE A 13 -1.32 -10.46 10.27
N PRO A 14 -1.89 -11.68 10.29
CA PRO A 14 -3.07 -11.99 11.10
C PRO A 14 -2.82 -11.79 12.60
N GLU A 15 -1.57 -11.92 13.06
CA GLU A 15 -1.20 -11.76 14.47
C GLU A 15 -1.46 -10.33 14.97
N ILE A 16 -1.23 -9.33 14.13
CA ILE A 16 -1.45 -7.90 14.45
C ILE A 16 -2.93 -7.65 14.73
N ARG A 17 -3.83 -8.30 13.97
CA ARG A 17 -5.27 -8.14 14.14
C ARG A 17 -5.73 -8.54 15.54
N GLU A 18 -5.28 -9.68 16.03
CA GLU A 18 -5.64 -10.15 17.38
C GLU A 18 -5.02 -9.29 18.47
N GLN A 19 -3.75 -8.88 18.31
CA GLN A 19 -3.09 -7.96 19.24
C GLN A 19 -3.85 -6.62 19.33
N LEU A 20 -4.25 -6.07 18.18
CA LEU A 20 -4.99 -4.82 18.10
C LEU A 20 -6.38 -4.95 18.73
N ARG A 21 -7.07 -6.08 18.51
CA ARG A 21 -8.36 -6.37 19.16
C ARG A 21 -8.24 -6.35 20.69
N LEU A 22 -7.20 -6.98 21.24
CA LEU A 22 -6.96 -7.00 22.68
C LEU A 22 -6.62 -5.60 23.24
N LEU A 23 -5.86 -4.79 22.51
CA LEU A 23 -5.58 -3.40 22.89
C LEU A 23 -6.84 -2.53 22.88
N VAL A 24 -7.67 -2.66 21.83
CA VAL A 24 -8.98 -2.00 21.74
C VAL A 24 -9.86 -2.40 22.91
N ASP A 25 -9.99 -3.70 23.19
CA ASP A 25 -10.80 -4.21 24.30
C ASP A 25 -10.33 -3.62 25.63
N ARG A 26 -9.03 -3.64 25.90
CA ARG A 26 -8.43 -3.07 27.12
C ARG A 26 -8.69 -1.58 27.23
N HIS A 27 -8.50 -0.83 26.14
CA HIS A 27 -8.65 0.61 26.15
C HIS A 27 -10.11 1.03 26.36
N VAL A 28 -11.05 0.40 25.66
CA VAL A 28 -12.49 0.68 25.82
C VAL A 28 -12.92 0.40 27.27
N GLN A 29 -12.46 -0.70 27.88
CA GLN A 29 -12.76 -0.99 29.28
C GLN A 29 -12.16 0.04 30.24
N SER A 30 -10.94 0.51 29.96
CA SER A 30 -10.31 1.58 30.73
C SER A 30 -11.10 2.89 30.65
N VAL A 31 -11.62 3.24 29.47
CA VAL A 31 -12.43 4.45 29.25
C VAL A 31 -13.81 4.29 29.92
N LEU A 32 -14.46 3.15 29.79
CA LEU A 32 -15.75 2.91 30.45
C LEU A 32 -15.64 3.02 31.97
N THR A 33 -14.53 2.56 32.56
CA THR A 33 -14.30 2.68 34.00
C THR A 33 -14.13 4.15 34.45
N SER A 34 -13.67 5.04 33.56
CA SER A 34 -13.55 6.48 33.87
C SER A 34 -14.85 7.26 33.64
N TYR A 35 -15.83 6.68 32.93
CA TYR A 35 -17.10 7.33 32.66
C TYR A 35 -18.02 7.22 33.86
N VAL A 36 -18.15 8.33 34.59
CA VAL A 36 -19.12 8.43 35.69
C VAL A 36 -20.32 9.21 35.20
N LEU A 37 -21.40 8.48 34.92
CA LEU A 37 -22.68 9.04 34.53
C LEU A 37 -23.26 9.87 35.71
N PRO A 38 -23.51 11.19 35.54
CA PRO A 38 -24.00 12.02 36.63
C PRO A 38 -25.41 11.61 37.05
N GLY A 39 -25.69 11.64 38.36
CA GLY A 39 -26.99 11.29 38.91
C GLY A 39 -28.11 12.20 38.42
N ASP A 40 -27.80 13.49 38.20
CA ASP A 40 -28.64 14.43 37.49
C ASP A 40 -28.22 14.49 36.02
N ARG A 41 -29.17 14.19 35.12
CA ARG A 41 -28.92 14.18 33.68
C ARG A 41 -29.01 15.57 33.05
N ASP A 42 -29.57 16.55 33.75
CA ASP A 42 -29.66 17.91 33.22
C ASP A 42 -28.27 18.56 33.12
N GLU A 43 -27.29 18.14 33.94
CA GLU A 43 -25.89 18.55 33.78
C GLU A 43 -25.31 18.21 32.39
N LEU A 44 -25.64 17.03 31.84
CA LEU A 44 -25.22 16.63 30.49
C LEU A 44 -25.92 17.46 29.41
N VAL A 45 -27.17 17.87 29.65
CA VAL A 45 -27.94 18.71 28.73
C VAL A 45 -27.38 20.12 28.71
N ASP A 46 -27.02 20.67 29.87
CA ASP A 46 -26.37 21.98 30.00
C ASP A 46 -25.00 21.98 29.33
N GLU A 47 -24.21 20.92 29.51
CA GLU A 47 -22.94 20.72 28.81
C GLU A 47 -23.12 20.75 27.29
N LEU A 48 -24.10 20.02 26.73
CA LEU A 48 -24.42 20.06 25.30
C LEU A 48 -24.78 21.47 24.85
N GLY A 49 -25.60 22.19 25.64
CA GLY A 49 -26.01 23.57 25.37
C GLY A 49 -24.85 24.57 25.39
N SER A 50 -23.75 24.26 26.07
CA SER A 50 -22.53 25.08 26.11
C SER A 50 -21.70 25.00 24.81
N MET A 51 -21.87 23.93 24.01
CA MET A 51 -21.10 23.71 22.78
C MET A 51 -21.67 24.56 21.63
N ARG A 52 -20.92 25.56 21.14
CA ARG A 52 -21.40 26.45 20.06
C ARG A 52 -21.99 25.72 18.83
N PRO A 53 -21.40 24.63 18.31
CA PRO A 53 -21.96 23.93 17.14
C PRO A 53 -23.27 23.18 17.42
N PHE A 54 -23.65 22.96 18.68
CA PHE A 54 -24.95 22.39 19.01
C PHE A 54 -26.09 23.27 18.47
N TRP A 55 -25.92 24.59 18.56
CA TRP A 55 -26.91 25.56 18.10
C TRP A 55 -27.00 25.70 16.58
N SER A 56 -25.99 25.23 15.83
CA SER A 56 -26.05 25.17 14.36
C SER A 56 -26.75 23.91 13.84
N LEU A 57 -27.04 22.92 14.69
CA LEU A 57 -27.81 21.74 14.32
C LEU A 57 -29.29 22.10 14.09
N THR A 58 -29.98 21.32 13.25
CA THR A 58 -31.43 21.44 13.10
C THR A 58 -32.15 21.17 14.43
N ARG A 59 -33.28 21.84 14.70
CA ARG A 59 -34.09 21.63 15.91
C ARG A 59 -34.39 20.15 16.21
N ARG A 60 -34.74 19.36 15.18
CA ARG A 60 -34.97 17.91 15.31
C ARG A 60 -33.75 17.14 15.85
N LYS A 61 -32.53 17.53 15.44
CA LYS A 61 -31.28 16.92 15.92
C LYS A 61 -30.96 17.37 17.35
N GLN A 62 -31.17 18.63 17.68
CA GLN A 62 -31.02 19.13 19.05
C GLN A 62 -31.94 18.39 20.02
N GLU A 63 -33.23 18.28 19.70
CA GLU A 63 -34.22 17.53 20.50
C GLU A 63 -33.87 16.04 20.62
N HIS A 64 -33.28 15.44 19.58
CA HIS A 64 -32.79 14.07 19.63
C HIS A 64 -31.60 13.91 20.59
N LEU A 65 -30.60 14.79 20.51
CA LEU A 65 -29.41 14.74 21.37
C LEU A 65 -29.74 14.99 22.84
N ILE A 66 -30.61 15.96 23.13
CA ILE A 66 -31.08 16.24 24.51
C ILE A 66 -31.77 15.00 25.08
N ARG A 67 -32.67 14.39 24.31
CA ARG A 67 -33.35 13.15 24.73
C ARG A 67 -32.35 12.02 24.99
N LYS A 68 -31.37 11.87 24.11
CA LYS A 68 -30.32 10.86 24.24
C LYS A 68 -29.46 11.10 25.48
N ALA A 69 -29.05 12.33 25.76
CA ALA A 69 -28.30 12.68 26.98
C ALA A 69 -29.07 12.31 28.27
N ARG A 70 -30.40 12.46 28.26
CA ARG A 70 -31.26 12.11 29.38
C ARG A 70 -31.50 10.62 29.56
N SER A 71 -31.48 9.83 28.49
CA SER A 71 -31.85 8.41 28.52
C SER A 71 -30.68 7.44 28.33
N VAL A 72 -29.46 7.93 28.08
CA VAL A 72 -28.32 7.06 27.77
C VAL A 72 -27.98 6.16 28.97
N THR A 73 -27.65 4.91 28.67
CA THR A 73 -27.18 3.93 29.65
C THR A 73 -25.73 3.56 29.42
N ASP A 74 -25.07 3.01 30.44
CA ASP A 74 -23.68 2.53 30.33
C ASP A 74 -23.53 1.47 29.22
N ALA A 75 -24.53 0.59 29.07
CA ALA A 75 -24.54 -0.43 28.02
C ALA A 75 -24.61 0.18 26.61
N GLU A 76 -25.40 1.24 26.42
CA GLU A 76 -25.46 1.95 25.13
C GLU A 76 -24.14 2.65 24.81
N ILE A 77 -23.48 3.23 25.81
CA ILE A 77 -22.16 3.85 25.66
C ILE A 77 -21.13 2.79 25.28
N GLU A 78 -21.09 1.65 25.97
CA GLU A 78 -20.18 0.56 25.66
C GLU A 78 -20.32 0.10 24.20
N VAL A 79 -21.56 -0.14 23.74
CA VAL A 79 -21.81 -0.58 22.36
C VAL A 79 -21.29 0.45 21.35
N LEU A 80 -21.51 1.74 21.61
CA LEU A 80 -21.07 2.81 20.71
C LEU A 80 -19.54 2.98 20.72
N LEU A 81 -18.91 2.95 21.90
CA LEU A 81 -17.45 3.03 22.03
C LEU A 81 -16.76 1.82 21.37
N ARG A 82 -17.24 0.60 21.63
CA ARG A 82 -16.71 -0.61 20.97
C ARG A 82 -16.82 -0.51 19.47
N LYS A 83 -17.98 -0.07 18.95
CA LYS A 83 -18.16 0.10 17.51
C LYS A 83 -17.20 1.15 16.94
N ALA A 84 -17.05 2.29 17.61
CA ALA A 84 -16.14 3.36 17.19
C ALA A 84 -14.69 2.85 17.15
N ALA A 85 -14.24 2.24 18.24
CA ALA A 85 -12.90 1.69 18.38
C ALA A 85 -12.60 0.60 17.35
N THR A 86 -13.58 -0.28 17.06
CA THR A 86 -13.45 -1.33 16.04
C THR A 86 -13.28 -0.73 14.65
N VAL A 87 -14.01 0.34 14.33
CA VAL A 87 -13.90 1.03 13.04
C VAL A 87 -12.57 1.77 12.94
N ALA A 88 -12.19 2.53 13.95
CA ALA A 88 -10.92 3.25 13.99
C ALA A 88 -9.71 2.32 13.90
N ALA A 89 -9.79 1.13 14.50
CA ALA A 89 -8.76 0.11 14.42
C ALA A 89 -8.76 -0.69 13.09
N GLY A 90 -9.64 -0.38 12.14
CA GLY A 90 -9.76 -1.13 10.88
C GLY A 90 -10.26 -2.58 11.04
N LEU A 91 -10.73 -2.95 12.24
CA LEU A 91 -11.17 -4.31 12.60
C LEU A 91 -12.58 -4.65 12.10
N ASN A 92 -13.28 -3.68 11.51
CA ASN A 92 -14.59 -3.85 10.88
C ASN A 92 -14.52 -4.63 9.55
N THR A 93 -13.35 -4.69 8.90
CA THR A 93 -13.12 -5.54 7.74
C THR A 93 -12.66 -6.93 8.20
N ALA A 94 -12.98 -8.00 7.49
CA ALA A 94 -12.50 -9.35 7.84
C ALA A 94 -11.01 -9.57 7.49
N SER A 95 -10.44 -8.73 6.63
CA SER A 95 -9.07 -8.85 6.16
C SER A 95 -8.08 -8.50 7.28
N PRO A 96 -7.04 -9.31 7.51
CA PRO A 96 -5.96 -8.92 8.43
C PRO A 96 -5.18 -7.71 7.87
N PRO A 97 -4.39 -7.03 8.71
CA PRO A 97 -3.34 -6.14 8.24
C PRO A 97 -2.50 -6.82 7.15
N GLN A 98 -2.47 -6.20 5.97
CA GLN A 98 -1.86 -6.76 4.78
C GLN A 98 -1.28 -5.69 3.86
N LEU A 99 -0.20 -6.06 3.18
CA LEU A 99 0.39 -5.31 2.10
C LEU A 99 0.35 -6.15 0.82
N THR A 100 -0.01 -5.51 -0.28
CA THR A 100 -0.12 -6.11 -1.60
C THR A 100 0.94 -5.51 -2.49
N VAL A 101 1.64 -6.36 -3.25
CA VAL A 101 2.63 -5.94 -4.25
C VAL A 101 2.20 -6.46 -5.62
N LYS A 102 2.02 -5.55 -6.55
CA LYS A 102 1.71 -5.84 -7.95
C LYS A 102 2.84 -5.37 -8.85
N PHE A 103 3.17 -6.19 -9.84
CA PHE A 103 4.16 -5.86 -10.86
C PHE A 103 3.46 -5.65 -12.17
N GLN A 104 3.70 -4.50 -12.79
CA GLN A 104 3.06 -4.16 -14.04
C GLN A 104 4.06 -3.55 -14.99
N HIS A 105 3.92 -3.77 -16.29
CA HIS A 105 4.76 -3.13 -17.28
C HIS A 105 3.89 -2.37 -18.28
N PRO A 106 4.41 -1.27 -18.86
CA PRO A 106 3.76 -0.68 -20.01
C PRO A 106 3.77 -1.70 -21.16
N PRO A 107 2.68 -1.79 -21.95
CA PRO A 107 2.66 -2.65 -23.12
C PRO A 107 3.80 -2.27 -24.07
N ARG A 108 4.54 -3.26 -24.56
CA ARG A 108 5.72 -3.03 -25.40
C ARG A 108 5.28 -2.69 -26.83
N PRO A 109 5.75 -1.58 -27.42
CA PRO A 109 5.55 -1.32 -28.84
C PRO A 109 6.29 -2.39 -29.65
N PRO A 110 5.69 -2.87 -30.76
CA PRO A 110 6.40 -3.65 -31.75
C PRO A 110 7.74 -3.04 -32.15
N ASP A 111 8.68 -3.92 -32.45
CA ASP A 111 10.04 -3.57 -32.91
C ASP A 111 10.03 -3.19 -34.41
N ASP A 112 9.18 -2.23 -34.79
CA ASP A 112 8.96 -1.82 -36.19
C ASP A 112 9.20 -0.32 -36.44
N ALA A 113 9.95 0.33 -35.55
CA ALA A 113 10.30 1.75 -35.56
C ALA A 113 9.11 2.72 -35.57
N LYS A 114 7.87 2.25 -35.35
CA LYS A 114 6.69 3.11 -35.24
C LYS A 114 6.44 3.58 -33.82
N ILE A 115 5.81 4.74 -33.72
CA ILE A 115 5.33 5.29 -32.45
C ILE A 115 3.95 4.72 -32.18
N TYR A 116 3.78 4.06 -31.03
CA TYR A 116 2.51 3.53 -30.57
C TYR A 116 2.01 4.37 -29.40
N VAL A 117 0.79 4.89 -29.54
CA VAL A 117 0.06 5.50 -28.42
C VAL A 117 -0.79 4.41 -27.80
N PHE A 118 -0.42 3.96 -26.61
CA PHE A 118 -1.19 2.96 -25.86
C PHE A 118 -2.32 3.64 -25.08
N PRO A 119 -3.55 3.11 -25.12
CA PRO A 119 -4.62 3.57 -24.24
C PRO A 119 -4.28 3.02 -22.86
N ALA A 120 -4.25 3.91 -21.87
CA ALA A 120 -3.86 3.64 -20.50
C ALA A 120 -4.24 2.21 -20.02
N GLY A 121 -3.23 1.34 -19.95
CA GLY A 121 -3.38 -0.03 -19.47
C GLY A 121 -2.01 -0.62 -19.24
N LEU A 122 -1.68 -0.88 -17.97
CA LEU A 122 -0.46 -1.61 -17.61
C LEU A 122 -0.77 -3.11 -17.63
N GLU A 123 0.12 -3.90 -18.22
CA GLU A 123 0.03 -5.37 -18.24
C GLU A 123 0.66 -5.95 -16.97
N GLU A 124 -0.01 -6.91 -16.32
CA GLU A 124 0.52 -7.55 -15.10
C GLU A 124 1.63 -8.55 -15.47
N LEU A 125 2.78 -8.47 -14.77
CA LEU A 125 3.89 -9.40 -14.96
C LEU A 125 3.58 -10.75 -14.27
N PRO A 126 3.70 -11.88 -14.98
CA PRO A 126 3.38 -13.18 -14.41
C PRO A 126 4.41 -13.56 -13.34
N LEU A 127 3.90 -14.04 -12.21
CA LEU A 127 4.68 -14.59 -11.11
C LEU A 127 4.38 -16.09 -10.95
N SER A 128 5.40 -16.85 -10.57
CA SER A 128 5.24 -18.27 -10.21
C SER A 128 6.07 -18.61 -8.97
N PRO A 129 5.52 -19.34 -8.00
CA PRO A 129 6.29 -19.80 -6.83
C PRO A 129 7.48 -20.66 -7.25
N THR A 130 8.65 -20.49 -6.62
CA THR A 130 9.80 -21.37 -6.88
C THR A 130 9.53 -22.81 -6.45
N THR A 131 8.63 -23.02 -5.48
CA THR A 131 8.21 -24.35 -4.99
C THR A 131 7.54 -25.21 -6.05
N ASP A 132 7.06 -24.62 -7.14
CA ASP A 132 6.43 -25.35 -8.25
C ASP A 132 7.50 -26.04 -9.14
N PHE A 133 8.77 -25.67 -8.99
CA PHE A 133 9.89 -26.16 -9.80
C PHE A 133 11.06 -26.69 -8.94
N PRO A 134 10.81 -27.68 -8.04
CA PRO A 134 11.83 -28.14 -7.09
C PRO A 134 13.01 -28.86 -7.73
N ASP A 135 12.80 -29.51 -8.88
CA ASP A 135 13.82 -30.31 -9.55
C ASP A 135 14.78 -29.49 -10.42
N THR A 136 14.36 -28.29 -10.85
CA THR A 136 15.14 -27.44 -11.77
C THR A 136 15.78 -26.23 -11.10
N LEU A 137 15.34 -25.86 -9.90
CA LEU A 137 15.83 -24.70 -9.18
C LEU A 137 16.85 -25.04 -8.09
N PRO A 138 17.80 -24.12 -7.79
CA PRO A 138 18.73 -24.30 -6.69
C PRO A 138 18.02 -24.47 -5.35
N THR A 139 18.51 -25.40 -4.52
CA THR A 139 17.92 -25.69 -3.19
C THR A 139 17.88 -24.44 -2.29
N SER A 140 18.80 -23.50 -2.47
CA SER A 140 18.83 -22.24 -1.71
C SER A 140 17.59 -21.37 -1.95
N TRP A 141 17.02 -21.40 -3.16
CA TRP A 141 15.81 -20.65 -3.51
C TRP A 141 14.55 -21.32 -2.98
N LEU A 142 14.55 -22.65 -2.85
CA LEU A 142 13.44 -23.42 -2.28
C LEU A 142 13.33 -23.26 -0.76
N LYS A 143 14.44 -22.93 -0.08
CA LYS A 143 14.47 -22.66 1.37
C LYS A 143 13.97 -21.26 1.72
N GLN A 144 13.85 -20.37 0.75
CA GLN A 144 13.38 -19.00 0.93
C GLN A 144 11.98 -18.85 0.33
N THR A 145 11.21 -17.87 0.80
CA THR A 145 9.99 -17.49 0.08
C THR A 145 10.40 -16.74 -1.17
N ALA A 146 10.39 -17.43 -2.31
CA ALA A 146 10.87 -16.90 -3.56
C ALA A 146 9.88 -17.13 -4.72
N PHE A 147 9.90 -16.20 -5.67
CA PHE A 147 9.07 -16.25 -6.87
C PHE A 147 9.91 -16.05 -8.12
N LEU A 148 9.48 -16.65 -9.22
CA LEU A 148 9.99 -16.39 -10.55
C LEU A 148 9.11 -15.37 -11.24
N MET A 149 9.74 -14.40 -11.88
CA MET A 149 9.08 -13.44 -12.74
C MET A 149 9.68 -13.53 -14.14
N LEU A 150 8.83 -13.72 -15.13
CA LEU A 150 9.23 -13.59 -16.51
C LEU A 150 9.32 -12.12 -16.89
N MET A 151 10.48 -11.69 -17.38
CA MET A 151 10.71 -10.31 -17.84
C MET A 151 11.77 -10.30 -18.95
N ASN A 152 11.66 -9.39 -19.92
CA ASN A 152 12.79 -9.22 -20.85
C ASN A 152 13.89 -8.36 -20.20
N PRO A 153 15.16 -8.63 -20.51
CA PRO A 153 16.25 -7.77 -20.09
C PRO A 153 16.04 -6.32 -20.58
N GLY A 154 16.14 -5.35 -19.67
CA GLY A 154 16.07 -3.92 -19.97
C GLY A 154 14.65 -3.35 -20.06
N ASP A 155 13.60 -4.17 -19.98
CA ASP A 155 12.23 -3.66 -19.99
C ASP A 155 11.93 -2.93 -18.65
N PRO A 156 11.32 -1.72 -18.69
CA PRO A 156 10.88 -1.03 -17.49
C PRO A 156 9.63 -1.70 -16.91
N PHE A 157 9.51 -1.69 -15.59
CA PHE A 157 8.28 -2.11 -14.91
C PHE A 157 8.00 -1.24 -13.69
N LEU A 158 6.76 -1.29 -13.24
CA LEU A 158 6.21 -0.62 -12.09
C LEU A 158 5.92 -1.65 -11.00
N VAL A 159 6.24 -1.29 -9.77
CA VAL A 159 5.85 -1.99 -8.56
C VAL A 159 4.86 -1.12 -7.82
N ARG A 160 3.63 -1.61 -7.73
CA ARG A 160 2.55 -0.95 -6.99
C ARG A 160 2.41 -1.64 -5.64
N PHE A 161 2.56 -0.85 -4.59
CA PHE A 161 2.30 -1.23 -3.21
C PHE A 161 0.91 -0.75 -2.81
N THR A 162 0.13 -1.60 -2.15
CA THR A 162 -1.16 -1.22 -1.58
C THR A 162 -1.30 -1.84 -0.20
N ALA A 163 -1.60 -1.04 0.82
CA ALA A 163 -1.73 -1.53 2.18
C ALA A 163 -2.98 -1.03 2.88
N ASN A 164 -3.51 -1.83 3.81
CA ASN A 164 -4.58 -1.44 4.75
C ASN A 164 -4.05 -1.22 6.18
N TYR A 165 -2.73 -1.18 6.33
CA TYR A 165 -2.01 -0.95 7.58
C TYR A 165 -0.64 -0.33 7.24
N PRO A 166 0.02 0.42 8.14
CA PRO A 166 1.34 0.99 7.86
C PRO A 166 2.47 -0.06 7.85
N PHE A 167 3.27 -0.04 6.79
CA PHE A 167 4.46 -0.89 6.62
C PHE A 167 5.67 -0.08 6.16
N ALA A 168 6.83 -0.38 6.75
CA ALA A 168 8.12 -0.03 6.18
C ALA A 168 8.55 -1.12 5.19
N VAL A 169 8.83 -0.72 3.95
CA VAL A 169 9.15 -1.58 2.82
C VAL A 169 10.55 -1.26 2.34
N LYS A 170 11.46 -2.22 2.47
CA LYS A 170 12.77 -2.14 1.83
C LYS A 170 12.73 -2.90 0.52
N VAL A 171 13.31 -2.29 -0.49
CA VAL A 171 13.43 -2.86 -1.83
C VAL A 171 14.89 -2.84 -2.20
N ALA A 172 15.50 -4.01 -2.31
CA ALA A 172 16.82 -4.16 -2.85
C ALA A 172 16.71 -4.81 -4.23
N VAL A 173 17.45 -4.28 -5.19
CA VAL A 173 17.46 -4.79 -6.56
C VAL A 173 18.91 -4.97 -6.95
N ALA A 174 19.27 -6.15 -7.44
CA ALA A 174 20.63 -6.47 -7.83
C ALA A 174 21.66 -6.20 -6.71
N ASN A 175 21.29 -6.52 -5.46
CA ASN A 175 22.09 -6.27 -4.25
C ASN A 175 22.42 -4.78 -4.00
N VAL A 176 21.52 -3.88 -4.41
CA VAL A 176 21.60 -2.44 -4.13
C VAL A 176 20.24 -1.97 -3.64
N ASP A 177 20.22 -1.32 -2.48
CA ASP A 177 19.05 -0.71 -1.88
C ASP A 177 18.53 0.42 -2.77
N ARG A 178 17.24 0.39 -3.09
CA ARG A 178 16.64 1.31 -4.06
C ARG A 178 16.27 2.67 -3.47
N VAL A 179 16.32 2.82 -2.15
CA VAL A 179 16.08 4.10 -1.48
C VAL A 179 17.41 4.83 -1.31
N THR A 180 18.48 4.14 -0.91
CA THR A 180 19.78 4.78 -0.66
C THR A 180 20.76 4.71 -1.83
N GLY A 181 20.62 3.74 -2.75
CA GLY A 181 21.62 3.46 -3.78
C GLY A 181 22.86 2.71 -3.27
N GLU A 182 22.89 2.33 -1.99
CA GLU A 182 24.00 1.66 -1.31
C GLU A 182 23.76 0.14 -1.18
N PRO A 183 24.77 -0.66 -0.79
CA PRO A 183 24.55 -2.07 -0.45
C PRO A 183 23.47 -2.25 0.63
N PRO A 184 22.55 -3.22 0.49
CA PRO A 184 21.42 -3.37 1.39
C PRO A 184 21.87 -3.82 2.77
N LEU A 185 21.41 -3.10 3.79
CA LEU A 185 21.61 -3.47 5.19
C LEU A 185 20.52 -4.45 5.65
N SER A 186 20.73 -5.16 6.77
CA SER A 186 19.70 -6.06 7.33
C SER A 186 18.61 -5.34 8.11
N SER A 187 18.93 -4.21 8.76
CA SER A 187 18.01 -3.42 9.57
C SER A 187 17.45 -2.20 8.83
N LEU A 188 16.36 -1.64 9.36
CA LEU A 188 15.89 -0.31 8.96
C LEU A 188 16.85 0.76 9.48
N GLN A 189 17.02 1.84 8.71
CA GLN A 189 17.74 3.05 9.09
C GLN A 189 16.90 4.29 8.75
N LYS A 190 16.93 5.30 9.63
CA LYS A 190 16.20 6.57 9.44
C LYS A 190 17.05 7.62 8.71
N GLU A 191 18.36 7.62 8.93
CA GLU A 191 19.28 8.64 8.42
C GLU A 191 20.60 8.00 7.93
N PRO A 192 20.84 7.92 6.60
CA PRO A 192 19.85 8.11 5.54
C PRO A 192 18.75 7.05 5.60
N ARG A 193 17.52 7.42 5.25
CA ARG A 193 16.40 6.48 5.26
C ARG A 193 16.60 5.41 4.21
N ASN A 194 16.47 4.14 4.57
CA ASN A 194 16.63 3.01 3.65
C ASN A 194 15.33 2.22 3.37
N TYR A 195 14.18 2.82 3.63
CA TYR A 195 12.89 2.17 3.48
C TYR A 195 11.80 3.14 3.02
N LEU A 196 10.79 2.59 2.37
CA LEU A 196 9.57 3.27 1.95
C LEU A 196 8.49 3.04 2.99
N VAL A 197 7.70 4.06 3.31
CA VAL A 197 6.55 3.91 4.21
C VAL A 197 5.29 3.74 3.37
N VAL A 198 4.55 2.66 3.53
CA VAL A 198 3.29 2.39 2.81
C VAL A 198 2.18 2.27 3.85
N SER A 199 1.25 3.23 3.92
CA SER A 199 0.20 3.28 4.95
C SER A 199 -1.20 3.41 4.35
N GLY A 200 -2.14 2.63 4.86
CA GLY A 200 -3.54 2.62 4.40
C GLY A 200 -4.44 3.60 5.14
N GLU A 201 -4.32 4.90 4.87
CA GLU A 201 -5.28 5.90 5.36
C GLU A 201 -5.60 6.87 4.21
N SER A 202 -6.88 6.95 3.83
CA SER A 202 -7.45 7.58 2.63
C SER A 202 -7.30 6.79 1.33
N LYS A 203 -8.39 6.70 0.55
CA LYS A 203 -8.53 6.03 -0.76
C LYS A 203 -7.72 6.69 -1.89
N ALA A 204 -6.53 7.16 -1.54
CA ALA A 204 -5.61 7.97 -2.31
C ALA A 204 -4.17 7.82 -1.76
N ASN A 205 -3.95 7.67 -0.44
CA ASN A 205 -2.58 7.62 0.12
C ASN A 205 -2.04 6.19 0.35
N GLY A 206 -2.92 5.18 0.29
CA GLY A 206 -2.55 3.78 0.50
C GLY A 206 -1.86 3.10 -0.69
N VAL A 207 -1.82 3.77 -1.85
CA VAL A 207 -1.21 3.24 -3.07
C VAL A 207 0.10 3.98 -3.32
N LYS A 208 1.22 3.28 -3.22
CA LYS A 208 2.53 3.81 -3.62
C LYS A 208 3.04 3.09 -4.85
N GLU A 209 3.38 3.82 -5.89
CA GLU A 209 3.95 3.26 -7.11
C GLU A 209 5.43 3.63 -7.21
N ARG A 210 6.24 2.64 -7.60
CA ARG A 210 7.67 2.82 -7.86
C ARG A 210 8.03 2.18 -9.19
N SER A 211 8.73 2.91 -10.03
CA SER A 211 9.23 2.42 -11.31
C SER A 211 10.65 1.88 -11.15
N PHE A 212 10.96 0.77 -11.80
CA PHE A 212 12.29 0.20 -11.87
C PHE A 212 12.64 -0.12 -13.32
N VAL A 213 13.88 0.20 -13.70
CA VAL A 213 14.49 -0.28 -14.95
C VAL A 213 15.57 -1.27 -14.56
N LEU A 214 15.47 -2.50 -15.05
CA LEU A 214 16.45 -3.54 -14.75
C LEU A 214 17.11 -4.07 -16.00
N SER A 215 18.42 -3.93 -16.07
CA SER A 215 19.24 -4.76 -16.95
C SER A 215 19.58 -6.05 -16.23
N LEU A 216 19.29 -7.22 -16.83
CA LEU A 216 19.72 -8.53 -16.29
C LEU A 216 21.25 -8.68 -16.27
N ASP A 217 21.99 -7.71 -16.83
CA ASP A 217 23.45 -7.61 -16.74
C ASP A 217 23.93 -7.01 -15.39
N ALA A 218 23.05 -6.33 -14.65
CA ALA A 218 23.37 -5.70 -13.38
C ALA A 218 23.10 -6.65 -12.20
N GLY A 219 24.17 -7.15 -11.57
CA GLY A 219 24.13 -7.83 -10.27
C GLY A 219 23.47 -9.21 -10.26
N CYS A 220 24.06 -10.14 -10.99
CA CYS A 220 23.79 -11.58 -10.87
C CYS A 220 24.32 -12.13 -9.54
N ALA A 221 23.43 -12.65 -8.68
CA ALA A 221 23.83 -13.53 -7.60
C ALA A 221 23.61 -14.97 -8.04
N VAL A 222 24.65 -15.59 -8.57
CA VAL A 222 24.64 -16.98 -9.04
C VAL A 222 25.72 -17.74 -8.27
N ASN A 223 25.29 -18.71 -7.46
CA ASN A 223 26.03 -19.88 -6.97
C ASN A 223 25.02 -20.75 -6.19
N GLU A 224 24.82 -22.06 -6.42
CA GLU A 224 25.62 -23.08 -7.09
C GLU A 224 24.73 -24.02 -7.96
N GLN A 225 25.29 -24.43 -9.10
CA GLN A 225 25.03 -25.66 -9.87
C GLN A 225 23.58 -25.96 -10.31
N ALA A 226 23.11 -25.19 -11.31
CA ALA A 226 22.21 -25.61 -12.41
C ALA A 226 22.04 -24.48 -13.45
N LEU A 227 22.09 -23.22 -12.99
CA LEU A 227 21.92 -22.00 -13.79
C LEU A 227 23.17 -21.08 -13.76
N ALA A 228 24.35 -21.68 -13.54
CA ALA A 228 25.62 -20.97 -13.28
C ALA A 228 26.00 -19.91 -14.33
N ASP A 229 25.60 -20.13 -15.59
CA ASP A 229 25.95 -19.28 -16.74
C ASP A 229 24.78 -18.39 -17.21
N GLN A 230 23.64 -18.40 -16.50
CA GLN A 230 22.45 -17.66 -16.92
C GLN A 230 22.29 -16.35 -16.16
N LYS A 231 21.92 -15.30 -16.90
CA LYS A 231 21.69 -13.96 -16.36
C LYS A 231 20.35 -13.93 -15.65
N ILE A 232 20.38 -13.83 -14.32
CA ILE A 232 19.19 -13.80 -13.47
C ILE A 232 19.28 -12.58 -12.57
N GLY A 233 18.30 -11.69 -12.71
CA GLY A 233 18.14 -10.53 -11.83
C GLY A 233 17.46 -10.94 -10.52
N ARG A 234 17.68 -10.18 -9.46
CA ARG A 234 17.06 -10.44 -8.16
C ARG A 234 16.48 -9.16 -7.56
N ILE A 235 15.25 -9.26 -7.05
CA ILE A 235 14.59 -8.24 -6.24
C ILE A 235 14.33 -8.84 -4.87
N ASP A 236 14.73 -8.17 -3.81
CA ASP A 236 14.48 -8.57 -2.43
C ASP A 236 13.59 -7.55 -1.73
N PHE A 237 12.55 -8.06 -1.08
CA PHE A 237 11.66 -7.29 -0.24
C PHE A 237 11.83 -7.67 1.22
N GLN A 238 11.88 -6.64 2.08
CA GLN A 238 11.68 -6.77 3.52
C GLN A 238 10.53 -5.87 3.93
N ILE A 239 9.44 -6.47 4.41
CA ILE A 239 8.22 -5.79 4.82
C ILE A 239 8.14 -5.82 6.35
N CYS A 240 8.25 -4.66 6.99
CA CYS A 240 8.19 -4.48 8.44
C CYS A 240 6.87 -3.78 8.81
N PRO A 241 5.96 -4.42 9.56
CA PRO A 241 4.76 -3.74 10.03
C PRO A 241 5.09 -2.68 11.08
N LEU A 242 4.25 -1.64 11.16
CA LEU A 242 4.24 -0.76 12.34
C LEU A 242 3.87 -1.58 13.59
N ARG A 243 4.50 -1.29 14.72
CA ARG A 243 4.13 -1.89 16.01
C ARG A 243 2.69 -1.56 16.34
N VAL A 244 2.00 -2.53 16.92
CA VAL A 244 0.57 -2.42 17.22
C VAL A 244 0.31 -1.30 18.22
N GLU A 245 1.23 -1.07 19.17
CA GLU A 245 1.14 0.01 20.15
C GLU A 245 1.29 1.39 19.49
N SER A 246 2.23 1.55 18.55
CA SER A 246 2.42 2.80 17.81
C SER A 246 1.19 3.08 16.94
N TYR A 247 0.71 2.10 16.18
CA TYR A 247 -0.53 2.23 15.40
C TYR A 247 -1.75 2.55 16.27
N PHE A 248 -1.91 1.82 17.39
CA PHE A 248 -3.01 2.05 18.31
C PHE A 248 -2.97 3.47 18.89
N SER A 249 -1.79 3.95 19.29
CA SER A 249 -1.64 5.30 19.81
C SER A 249 -1.97 6.34 18.75
N GLU A 250 -1.44 6.20 17.53
CA GLU A 250 -1.61 7.20 16.46
C GLU A 250 -3.05 7.25 15.95
N GLU A 251 -3.63 6.11 15.56
CA GLU A 251 -4.89 6.05 14.80
C GLU A 251 -6.12 5.76 15.67
N VAL A 252 -5.96 5.00 16.74
CA VAL A 252 -7.10 4.43 17.50
C VAL A 252 -7.36 5.16 18.81
N ALA A 253 -6.33 5.44 19.60
CA ALA A 253 -6.47 6.01 20.94
C ALA A 253 -7.00 7.46 20.90
N HIS A 254 -6.66 8.21 19.86
CA HIS A 254 -7.12 9.60 19.68
C HIS A 254 -8.55 9.70 19.14
N SER A 255 -9.02 8.68 18.43
CA SER A 255 -10.37 8.65 17.86
C SER A 255 -11.44 8.19 18.86
N ILE A 256 -11.02 7.61 19.99
CA ILE A 256 -11.91 7.19 21.09
C ILE A 256 -11.99 8.31 22.13
N PRO A 257 -13.19 8.82 22.47
CA PRO A 257 -13.35 9.89 23.44
C PRO A 257 -12.94 9.43 24.85
N LYS A 258 -12.10 10.23 25.53
CA LYS A 258 -11.56 9.89 26.86
C LYS A 258 -12.49 10.26 28.00
N THR A 259 -13.46 11.15 27.73
CA THR A 259 -14.44 11.65 28.72
C THR A 259 -15.85 11.59 28.17
N LEU A 260 -16.85 11.55 29.07
CA LEU A 260 -18.27 11.64 28.69
C LEU A 260 -18.57 12.90 27.87
N ARG A 261 -17.91 14.02 28.21
CA ARG A 261 -17.99 15.27 27.47
C ARG A 261 -17.54 15.12 26.03
N GLU A 262 -16.37 14.52 25.80
CA GLU A 262 -15.84 14.23 24.45
C GLU A 262 -16.75 13.27 23.68
N PHE A 263 -17.33 12.28 24.37
CA PHE A 263 -18.27 11.34 23.76
C PHE A 263 -19.51 12.05 23.22
N PHE A 264 -20.09 12.98 23.98
CA PHE A 264 -21.23 13.77 23.50
C PHE A 264 -20.81 14.79 22.44
N ALA A 265 -19.63 15.38 22.57
CA ALA A 265 -19.05 16.26 21.56
C ALA A 265 -18.92 15.54 20.21
N TRP A 266 -18.58 14.24 20.18
CA TRP A 266 -18.49 13.48 18.94
C TRP A 266 -19.78 13.55 18.09
N PHE A 267 -20.96 13.55 18.72
CA PHE A 267 -22.25 13.68 18.01
C PHE A 267 -22.55 15.10 17.53
N VAL A 268 -22.00 16.10 18.21
CA VAL A 268 -22.19 17.53 17.89
C VAL A 268 -21.23 17.98 16.79
N TYR A 269 -19.96 17.58 16.88
CA TYR A 269 -18.89 17.97 15.96
C TYR A 269 -18.73 17.01 14.77
N GLY A 270 -19.16 15.75 14.90
CA GLY A 270 -19.04 14.72 13.87
C GLY A 270 -19.50 15.17 12.47
N PRO A 271 -20.71 15.76 12.31
CA PRO A 271 -21.17 16.24 11.01
C PRO A 271 -20.26 17.28 10.35
N SER A 272 -19.64 18.17 11.15
CA SER A 272 -18.74 19.22 10.66
C SER A 272 -17.36 18.67 10.29
N ILE A 273 -16.86 17.68 11.02
CA ILE A 273 -15.58 17.02 10.74
C ILE A 273 -15.71 16.16 9.48
N SER A 274 -16.77 15.36 9.36
CA SER A 274 -16.99 14.52 8.17
C SER A 274 -17.19 15.35 6.89
N ALA A 275 -17.84 16.52 6.98
CA ALA A 275 -18.00 17.41 5.83
C ALA A 275 -16.64 18.01 5.37
N LYS A 276 -15.79 18.42 6.32
CA LYS A 276 -14.44 18.91 6.02
C LYS A 276 -13.52 17.82 5.47
N GLN A 277 -13.57 16.61 6.02
CA GLN A 277 -12.83 15.46 5.51
C GLN A 277 -13.26 15.13 4.08
N ALA A 278 -14.57 15.08 3.80
CA ALA A 278 -15.08 14.85 2.44
C ALA A 278 -14.78 15.99 1.46
N GLU A 279 -14.51 17.21 1.93
CA GLU A 279 -14.05 18.33 1.12
C GLU A 279 -12.55 18.22 0.80
N MET A 280 -11.72 17.96 1.82
CA MET A 280 -10.29 17.68 1.63
C MET A 280 -10.04 16.46 0.74
N GLU A 281 -10.84 15.39 0.88
CA GLU A 281 -10.76 14.21 0.02
C GLU A 281 -11.12 14.54 -1.44
N ARG A 282 -12.11 15.42 -1.69
CA ARG A 282 -12.47 15.87 -3.04
C ARG A 282 -11.37 16.72 -3.67
N GLU A 283 -10.79 17.62 -2.89
CA GLU A 283 -9.66 18.43 -3.33
C GLU A 283 -8.46 17.53 -3.65
N HIS A 284 -8.11 16.58 -2.78
CA HIS A 284 -6.97 15.68 -2.99
C HIS A 284 -7.18 14.69 -4.16
N GLN A 285 -8.39 14.17 -4.37
CA GLN A 285 -8.70 13.36 -5.56
C GLN A 285 -8.56 14.16 -6.86
N ALA A 286 -8.83 15.47 -6.85
CA ALA A 286 -8.60 16.33 -8.01
C ALA A 286 -7.11 16.52 -8.32
N TRP A 287 -6.23 16.47 -7.30
CA TRP A 287 -4.78 16.49 -7.48
C TRP A 287 -4.20 15.16 -7.97
N GLN A 288 -4.75 14.01 -7.55
CA GLN A 288 -4.31 12.69 -8.03
C GLN A 288 -4.81 12.35 -9.44
N SER A 289 -5.82 13.08 -9.93
CA SER A 289 -6.30 12.94 -11.30
C SER A 289 -5.43 13.64 -12.34
N ASP A 290 -4.34 14.30 -11.95
CA ASP A 290 -3.33 14.70 -12.93
C ASP A 290 -2.68 13.41 -13.46
N PRO A 291 -2.96 13.05 -14.72
CA PRO A 291 -2.49 11.80 -15.24
C PRO A 291 -0.95 11.86 -15.34
N LEU A 292 -0.30 10.68 -15.38
CA LEU A 292 1.09 10.49 -15.85
C LEU A 292 1.29 10.92 -17.33
N THR A 293 0.36 11.73 -17.82
CA THR A 293 0.19 12.15 -19.18
C THR A 293 0.10 13.66 -19.26
N ASP A 294 0.59 14.24 -20.34
CA ASP A 294 0.37 15.66 -20.60
C ASP A 294 -1.12 15.97 -20.89
N GLU A 295 -1.42 17.24 -21.20
CA GLU A 295 -2.75 17.73 -21.59
C GLU A 295 -3.40 16.97 -22.76
N SER A 296 -2.67 16.08 -23.43
CA SER A 296 -3.14 15.25 -24.55
C SER A 296 -3.44 13.80 -24.18
N GLY A 297 -3.22 13.37 -22.93
CA GLY A 297 -3.46 11.99 -22.49
C GLY A 297 -2.33 11.00 -22.85
N ALA A 298 -1.17 11.48 -23.30
CA ALA A 298 0.01 10.66 -23.62
C ALA A 298 0.92 10.44 -22.40
N ILE A 299 1.22 9.18 -22.04
CA ILE A 299 2.25 8.88 -21.03
C ILE A 299 3.55 9.53 -21.49
N VAL A 300 4.14 10.41 -20.68
CA VAL A 300 5.39 11.11 -21.04
C VAL A 300 6.56 10.14 -20.90
N LEU A 301 6.70 9.23 -21.87
CA LEU A 301 7.89 8.42 -22.12
C LEU A 301 8.96 9.33 -22.76
N GLY A 302 9.44 10.30 -21.98
CA GLY A 302 10.35 11.35 -22.45
C GLY A 302 11.21 11.99 -21.37
N ARG A 303 10.92 11.79 -20.08
CA ARG A 303 11.98 11.92 -19.08
C ARG A 303 12.89 10.72 -19.27
N LYS A 304 14.16 10.97 -19.58
CA LYS A 304 15.21 9.97 -19.37
C LYS A 304 14.97 9.36 -18.00
N PHE A 305 14.78 8.04 -17.93
CA PHE A 305 14.78 7.27 -16.69
C PHE A 305 16.23 7.17 -16.15
N GLU A 306 16.97 8.27 -16.20
CA GLU A 306 18.25 8.46 -15.52
C GLU A 306 17.90 9.11 -14.18
N ASP A 307 17.93 8.30 -13.11
CA ASP A 307 18.21 8.65 -11.72
C ASP A 307 18.06 10.13 -11.25
N GLU A 308 16.96 10.82 -11.55
CA GLU A 308 16.55 12.00 -10.79
C GLU A 308 15.51 11.57 -9.77
N PHE A 309 16.03 11.01 -8.68
CA PHE A 309 15.46 11.20 -7.36
C PHE A 309 15.31 12.71 -7.17
N ASP A 310 14.10 13.24 -7.37
CA ASP A 310 13.78 14.61 -6.98
C ASP A 310 13.64 14.63 -5.44
N PRO A 311 14.62 15.16 -4.69
CA PRO A 311 14.56 15.20 -3.24
C PRO A 311 13.45 16.13 -2.74
N GLN A 312 12.84 16.93 -3.62
CA GLN A 312 11.83 17.92 -3.28
C GLN A 312 10.39 17.37 -3.34
N TYR A 313 10.17 16.18 -3.92
CA TYR A 313 8.83 15.56 -4.04
C TYR A 313 8.54 14.52 -2.95
N ILE A 314 8.97 14.83 -1.74
CA ILE A 314 9.12 13.86 -0.66
C ILE A 314 8.08 14.15 0.43
N ASP A 315 6.88 13.56 0.24
CA ASP A 315 6.02 13.12 1.35
C ASP A 315 6.78 12.11 2.26
N GLU A 316 7.90 11.58 1.76
CA GLU A 316 8.91 10.82 2.50
C GLU A 316 9.66 11.63 3.59
N LEU A 317 9.56 12.97 3.65
CA LEU A 317 10.17 13.81 4.72
C LEU A 317 9.24 13.97 5.92
N LEU A 318 7.98 13.55 5.83
CA LEU A 318 6.96 13.78 6.86
C LEU A 318 6.70 12.58 7.77
N ASP A 319 7.26 11.39 7.49
CA ASP A 319 7.18 10.30 8.47
C ASP A 319 8.14 10.59 9.64
N LEU A 320 7.56 11.07 10.74
CA LEU A 320 8.25 11.41 11.98
C LEU A 320 8.56 10.17 12.83
N ARG A 321 8.01 9.00 12.50
CA ARG A 321 8.21 7.76 13.26
C ARG A 321 9.70 7.39 13.32
N GLU A 322 10.09 6.77 14.42
CA GLU A 322 11.42 6.24 14.63
C GLU A 322 11.55 4.82 14.08
N VAL A 323 12.79 4.36 13.86
CA VAL A 323 13.04 2.96 13.47
C VAL A 323 12.45 1.98 14.48
N ALA A 324 12.38 2.37 15.76
CA ALA A 324 11.83 1.57 16.84
C ALA A 324 10.31 1.36 16.73
N ASP A 325 9.58 2.23 16.03
CA ASP A 325 8.14 2.09 15.83
C ASP A 325 7.80 0.93 14.88
N TRP A 326 8.76 0.49 14.07
CA TRP A 326 8.59 -0.66 13.17
C TRP A 326 8.99 -1.96 13.86
N ASP A 327 8.15 -3.00 13.72
CA ASP A 327 8.46 -4.33 14.24
C ASP A 327 9.28 -5.15 13.24
N GLN A 328 10.60 -5.02 13.33
CA GLN A 328 11.55 -5.78 12.53
C GLN A 328 11.60 -7.29 12.89
N THR A 329 11.03 -7.70 14.02
CA THR A 329 11.00 -9.12 14.42
C THR A 329 9.90 -9.90 13.71
N GLN A 330 8.84 -9.20 13.30
CA GLN A 330 7.73 -9.74 12.53
C GLN A 330 7.91 -9.53 11.02
N SER A 331 9.08 -9.12 10.56
CA SER A 331 9.32 -8.87 9.14
C SER A 331 8.98 -10.06 8.25
N ARG A 332 8.52 -9.77 7.03
CA ARG A 332 8.34 -10.76 5.98
C ARG A 332 9.36 -10.49 4.89
N TYR A 333 10.04 -11.55 4.46
CA TYR A 333 11.08 -11.49 3.44
C TYR A 333 10.63 -12.27 2.22
N CYS A 334 10.85 -11.70 1.04
CA CYS A 334 10.51 -12.31 -0.23
C CYS A 334 11.58 -11.97 -1.26
N SER A 335 11.96 -12.96 -2.07
CA SER A 335 12.86 -12.76 -3.20
C SER A 335 12.13 -13.02 -4.51
N ILE A 336 12.41 -12.22 -5.53
CA ILE A 336 11.90 -12.40 -6.87
C ILE A 336 13.09 -12.57 -7.80
N HIS A 337 13.14 -13.70 -8.48
CA HIS A 337 14.14 -14.05 -9.47
C HIS A 337 13.59 -13.72 -10.86
N LEU A 338 14.28 -12.82 -11.54
CA LEU A 338 13.91 -12.34 -12.86
C LEU A 338 14.57 -13.23 -13.91
N CYS A 339 13.77 -13.74 -14.83
CA CYS A 339 14.24 -14.65 -15.86
C CYS A 339 13.67 -14.26 -17.22
N ASP A 340 14.47 -14.45 -18.27
CA ASP A 340 14.00 -14.27 -19.64
C ASP A 340 13.24 -15.51 -20.14
N SER A 341 12.70 -15.42 -21.35
CA SER A 341 11.94 -16.52 -21.98
C SER A 341 12.73 -17.83 -22.16
N SER A 342 14.06 -17.76 -22.27
CA SER A 342 14.91 -18.94 -22.44
C SER A 342 15.10 -19.66 -21.11
N VAL A 343 15.43 -18.89 -20.06
CA VAL A 343 15.56 -19.38 -18.68
C VAL A 343 14.22 -19.93 -18.19
N TRP A 344 13.11 -19.23 -18.46
CA TRP A 344 11.76 -19.71 -18.12
C TRP A 344 11.45 -21.08 -18.70
N ARG A 345 11.75 -21.32 -19.98
CA ARG A 345 11.52 -22.62 -20.62
C ARG A 345 12.35 -23.73 -19.99
N GLN A 346 13.59 -23.42 -19.62
CA GLN A 346 14.47 -24.37 -18.97
C GLN A 346 13.96 -24.74 -17.56
N ILE A 347 13.47 -23.77 -16.81
CA ILE A 347 12.96 -24.00 -15.45
C ILE A 347 11.60 -24.71 -15.48
N THR A 348 10.67 -24.21 -16.29
CA THR A 348 9.25 -24.62 -16.24
C THR A 348 8.90 -25.73 -17.23
N GLY A 349 9.74 -25.97 -18.25
CA GLY A 349 9.44 -26.87 -19.36
C GLY A 349 8.36 -26.37 -20.32
N THR A 350 7.82 -25.15 -20.12
CA THR A 350 6.71 -24.59 -20.89
C THR A 350 7.09 -23.30 -21.59
N ASN A 351 6.33 -22.94 -22.64
CA ASN A 351 6.45 -21.61 -23.23
C ASN A 351 5.94 -20.54 -22.25
N PRO A 352 6.56 -19.35 -22.23
CA PRO A 352 6.05 -18.17 -21.55
C PRO A 352 4.54 -17.96 -21.74
N PRO A 353 3.79 -17.61 -20.68
CA PRO A 353 2.34 -17.40 -20.75
C PRO A 353 1.95 -16.21 -21.62
N GLN A 354 2.83 -15.22 -21.78
CA GLN A 354 2.65 -14.09 -22.67
C GLN A 354 3.77 -14.08 -23.73
N PRO A 355 3.50 -14.50 -24.98
CA PRO A 355 4.45 -14.35 -26.07
C PRO A 355 4.61 -12.87 -26.43
N ARG A 356 5.80 -12.49 -26.93
CA ARG A 356 6.09 -11.13 -27.39
C ARG A 356 4.97 -10.59 -28.28
N LEU A 357 4.57 -9.33 -28.05
CA LEU A 357 3.82 -8.57 -29.05
C LEU A 357 4.70 -8.43 -30.30
N THR A 358 4.45 -9.27 -31.30
CA THR A 358 5.09 -9.12 -32.61
C THR A 358 4.38 -8.02 -33.39
N ALA A 359 5.06 -7.37 -34.35
CA ALA A 359 4.43 -6.41 -35.26
C ALA A 359 3.18 -6.99 -35.95
N HIS A 360 3.17 -8.30 -36.22
CA HIS A 360 2.04 -9.02 -36.79
C HIS A 360 0.87 -9.22 -35.80
N THR A 361 1.15 -9.42 -34.50
CA THR A 361 0.12 -9.53 -33.45
C THR A 361 -0.51 -8.17 -33.14
N ALA A 362 0.29 -7.10 -33.11
CA ALA A 362 -0.19 -5.74 -32.87
C ALA A 362 -1.14 -5.23 -33.96
N GLN A 363 -0.95 -5.65 -35.22
CA GLN A 363 -1.85 -5.32 -36.34
C GLN A 363 -3.26 -5.91 -36.21
N ARG A 364 -3.48 -6.90 -35.34
CA ARG A 364 -4.78 -7.57 -35.12
C ARG A 364 -5.55 -7.02 -33.93
N LEU A 365 -4.93 -6.17 -33.11
CA LEU A 365 -5.62 -5.47 -32.03
C LEU A 365 -6.52 -4.35 -32.61
N PRO A 366 -7.66 -4.04 -31.98
CA PRO A 366 -8.56 -3.02 -32.48
C PRO A 366 -7.84 -1.68 -32.69
N LYS A 367 -8.01 -1.06 -33.88
CA LYS A 367 -7.40 0.25 -34.23
C LYS A 367 -7.78 1.38 -33.26
N SER A 368 -8.86 1.21 -32.49
CA SER A 368 -9.25 2.14 -31.42
C SER A 368 -8.26 2.16 -30.24
N LEU A 369 -7.33 1.19 -30.17
CA LEU A 369 -6.25 1.15 -29.18
C LEU A 369 -4.97 1.84 -29.66
N PHE A 370 -4.89 2.35 -30.89
CA PHE A 370 -3.64 2.91 -31.43
C PHE A 370 -3.90 4.19 -32.22
N ILE A 371 -3.43 5.32 -31.70
CA ILE A 371 -3.27 6.53 -32.52
C ILE A 371 -1.92 6.42 -33.23
N ILE A 372 -1.94 5.95 -34.48
CA ILE A 372 -0.77 5.96 -35.35
C ILE A 372 -0.55 7.41 -35.80
N ARG A 373 0.53 8.06 -35.35
CA ARG A 373 1.01 9.30 -35.97
C ARG A 373 2.19 8.95 -36.87
N GLU A 374 2.11 9.38 -38.13
CA GLU A 374 3.28 9.35 -39.00
C GLU A 374 4.37 10.28 -38.43
N PRO A 375 5.65 9.90 -38.54
CA PRO A 375 6.73 10.73 -38.04
C PRO A 375 6.71 12.06 -38.79
N PHE A 376 6.54 13.16 -38.06
CA PHE A 376 6.87 14.48 -38.58
C PHE A 376 8.37 14.51 -38.84
N PHE A 377 8.76 14.59 -40.11
CA PHE A 377 10.11 15.03 -40.49
C PHE A 377 10.31 16.45 -39.96
N LEU A 378 11.29 16.62 -39.06
CA LEU A 378 11.94 17.90 -38.79
C LEU A 378 13.45 17.69 -38.77
#